data_AF-A0A536ZV24-F1
#
_entry.id   AF-A0A536ZV24-F1
#
_cell.length_a   1.000
_cell.length_b   1.000
_cell.length_c   1.000
_cell.angle_alpha   90.00
_cell.angle_beta   90.00
_cell.angle_gamma   90.00
#
_symmetry.space_group_name_H-M   'P 1'
#
loop_
_entity.id
_entity.type
_entity.pdbx_description
1 polymer ?
#
loop_
_entity_poly.entity_id
_entity_poly.type
_entity_poly.pdbx_seq_one_letter_code
_entity_poly.pdbx_strand_id
1 'polypeptide(L)'
;MTSRFTILLCAGAALFLTGCGYNQLQSSDEQVKAAWAEVVNQYQRRADLIPNLVNTVKGFAQQVQAVLIGVTEARAKATSIQATPELVDNPQAFQQFVQAQREVTGALSRLLAVAENYPQLKSDANF
;
A
#
# COMPACT_ATOMS: atom_id res chain seq x y z
N MET A 1 32.44 21.96 50.52
CA MET A 1 31.45 22.72 49.72
C MET A 1 31.45 22.30 48.24
N THR A 2 32.62 22.03 47.66
CA THR A 2 32.80 21.63 46.25
C THR A 2 32.05 20.34 45.84
N SER A 3 32.13 19.26 46.63
CA SER A 3 31.50 17.97 46.28
C SER A 3 29.97 18.01 46.16
N ARG A 4 29.28 18.80 47.00
CA ARG A 4 27.82 18.97 46.93
C ARG A 4 27.36 19.74 45.69
N PHE A 5 28.18 20.69 45.24
CA PHE A 5 27.90 21.48 44.05
C PHE A 5 28.06 20.65 42.77
N THR A 6 29.08 19.79 42.72
CA THR A 6 29.29 18.87 41.59
C THR A 6 28.15 17.87 41.43
N ILE A 7 27.61 17.33 42.52
CA ILE A 7 26.48 16.38 42.49
C ILE A 7 25.21 17.06 41.94
N LEU A 8 24.92 18.29 42.37
CA LEU A 8 23.79 19.08 41.86
C LEU A 8 23.94 19.42 40.38
N LEU A 9 25.15 19.75 39.93
CA LEU A 9 25.43 20.03 38.52
C LEU A 9 25.26 18.78 37.65
N CYS A 10 25.74 17.62 38.10
CA CYS A 10 25.55 16.35 37.40
C CYS A 10 24.08 15.91 37.35
N ALA A 11 23.32 16.11 38.44
CA ALA A 11 21.90 15.82 38.48
C ALA A 11 21.10 16.73 37.52
N GLY A 12 21.45 18.03 37.46
CA GLY A 12 20.88 18.96 36.48
C GLY A 12 21.20 18.56 35.04
N ALA A 13 22.46 18.22 34.75
CA ALA A 13 22.89 17.77 33.41
C ALA A 13 22.19 16.47 32.97
N ALA A 14 21.96 15.52 33.88
CA ALA A 14 21.24 14.28 33.58
C ALA A 14 19.78 14.53 33.16
N LEU A 15 19.12 15.56 33.70
CA LEU A 15 17.76 15.94 33.31
C LEU A 15 17.68 16.56 31.91
N PHE A 16 18.76 17.16 31.40
CA PHE A 16 18.82 17.71 30.04
C PHE A 16 19.06 16.65 28.95
N LEU A 17 19.50 15.44 29.32
CA LEU A 17 19.83 14.37 28.37
C LEU A 17 18.63 13.49 27.97
N THR A 18 17.49 13.55 28.68
CA THR A 18 16.36 12.64 28.47
C THR A 18 15.42 13.02 27.31
N GLY A 19 15.55 14.22 26.74
CA GLY A 19 14.58 14.77 25.78
C GLY A 19 14.92 14.67 24.28
N CYS A 20 16.18 14.43 23.91
CA CYS A 20 16.64 14.71 22.53
C CYS A 20 16.55 13.54 21.53
N GLY A 21 16.04 12.37 21.91
CA GLY A 21 15.99 11.19 21.03
C GLY A 21 14.63 10.49 20.96
N TYR A 22 13.93 10.37 22.10
CA TYR A 22 12.67 9.63 22.17
C TYR A 22 11.57 10.25 21.30
N ASN A 23 11.44 11.57 21.33
CA ASN A 23 10.44 12.29 20.52
C ASN A 23 10.72 12.18 19.02
N GLN A 24 11.99 12.09 18.62
CA GLN A 24 12.37 11.96 17.21
C GLN A 24 12.03 10.56 16.67
N LEU A 25 12.29 9.51 17.46
CA LEU A 25 11.95 8.14 17.08
C LEU A 25 10.43 7.95 16.97
N GLN A 26 9.67 8.44 17.95
CA GLN A 26 8.21 8.37 17.90
C GLN A 26 7.63 9.18 16.73
N SER A 27 8.16 10.39 16.48
CA SER A 27 7.73 11.17 15.31
C SER A 27 8.02 10.46 13.98
N SER A 28 9.16 9.78 13.88
CA SER A 28 9.54 9.05 12.67
C SER A 28 8.66 7.82 12.46
N ASP A 29 8.33 7.10 13.53
CA ASP A 29 7.42 5.94 13.50
C ASP A 29 6.00 6.35 13.00
N GLU A 30 5.46 7.44 13.53
CA GLU A 30 4.16 7.96 13.09
C GLU A 30 4.18 8.44 11.63
N GLN A 31 5.30 9.01 11.16
CA GLN A 31 5.46 9.36 9.74
C GLN A 31 5.45 8.12 8.83
N VAL A 32 6.11 7.03 9.24
CA VAL A 32 6.10 5.76 8.49
C VAL A 32 4.69 5.18 8.42
N LYS A 33 3.97 5.14 9.55
CA LYS A 33 2.57 4.67 9.58
C LYS A 33 1.65 5.51 8.70
N ALA A 34 1.80 6.84 8.73
CA ALA A 34 1.02 7.74 7.89
C ALA A 34 1.30 7.53 6.39
N ALA A 35 2.57 7.41 6.01
CA ALA A 35 2.96 7.13 4.64
C ALA A 35 2.44 5.75 4.17
N TRP A 36 2.52 4.75 5.04
CA TRP A 36 1.99 3.43 4.75
C TRP A 36 0.47 3.43 4.57
N ALA A 37 -0.27 4.13 5.43
CA ALA A 37 -1.72 4.28 5.27
C ALA A 37 -2.09 4.89 3.91
N GLU A 38 -1.34 5.88 3.44
CA GLU A 38 -1.55 6.46 2.11
C GLU A 38 -1.33 5.42 0.99
N VAL A 39 -0.27 4.62 1.08
CA VAL A 39 -0.02 3.53 0.13
C VAL A 39 -1.18 2.53 0.12
N VAL A 40 -1.67 2.13 1.29
CA VAL A 40 -2.80 1.21 1.41
C VAL A 40 -4.08 1.81 0.81
N ASN A 41 -4.35 3.10 1.03
CA ASN A 41 -5.50 3.79 0.45
C ASN A 41 -5.48 3.75 -1.09
N GLN A 42 -4.32 3.94 -1.71
CA GLN A 42 -4.19 3.87 -3.17
C GLN A 42 -4.45 2.45 -3.70
N TYR A 43 -3.92 1.43 -3.03
CA TYR A 43 -4.19 0.04 -3.42
C TYR A 43 -5.64 -0.37 -3.20
N GLN A 44 -6.27 0.12 -2.13
CA GLN A 44 -7.69 -0.10 -1.86
C GLN A 44 -8.56 0.53 -2.95
N ARG A 45 -8.31 1.80 -3.29
CA ARG A 45 -9.01 2.49 -4.39
C ARG A 45 -8.87 1.74 -5.71
N ARG A 46 -7.66 1.24 -6.03
CA ARG A 46 -7.44 0.40 -7.21
C ARG A 46 -8.32 -0.85 -7.17
N ALA A 47 -8.34 -1.56 -6.04
CA ALA A 47 -9.14 -2.76 -5.88
C ALA A 47 -10.65 -2.47 -5.99
N ASP A 48 -11.12 -1.34 -5.47
CA ASP A 48 -12.53 -0.95 -5.50
C ASP A 48 -13.02 -0.56 -6.90
N LEU A 49 -12.13 -0.07 -7.76
CA LEU A 49 -12.46 0.26 -9.16
C LEU A 49 -12.53 -0.96 -10.08
N ILE A 50 -11.83 -2.06 -9.75
CA ILE A 50 -11.75 -3.25 -10.62
C ILE A 50 -13.13 -3.84 -10.96
N PRO A 51 -14.09 -4.00 -10.02
CA PRO A 51 -15.42 -4.51 -10.36
C PRO A 51 -16.14 -3.67 -11.42
N ASN A 52 -16.03 -2.34 -11.35
CA ASN A 52 -16.61 -1.45 -12.36
C ASN A 52 -15.94 -1.67 -13.72
N LEU A 53 -14.61 -1.69 -13.76
CA LEU A 53 -13.84 -1.98 -14.98
C LEU A 53 -14.25 -3.32 -15.61
N VAL A 54 -14.36 -4.38 -14.80
CA VAL A 54 -14.80 -5.71 -15.26
C VAL A 54 -16.19 -5.64 -15.88
N ASN A 55 -17.12 -4.89 -15.29
CA ASN A 55 -18.47 -4.73 -15.83
C ASN A 55 -18.48 -3.97 -17.16
N THR A 56 -17.71 -2.88 -17.27
CA THR A 56 -17.54 -2.14 -18.53
C THR A 56 -17.04 -3.07 -19.64
N VAL A 57 -15.96 -3.80 -19.42
CA VAL A 57 -15.37 -4.70 -20.43
C VAL A 57 -16.34 -5.82 -20.81
N LYS A 58 -17.08 -6.40 -19.85
CA LYS A 58 -18.09 -7.44 -20.14
C LYS A 58 -19.16 -6.96 -21.11
N GLY A 59 -19.54 -5.68 -21.07
CA GLY A 59 -20.52 -5.09 -21.98
C GLY A 59 -20.07 -5.09 -23.44
N PHE A 60 -18.76 -5.00 -23.69
CA PHE A 60 -18.20 -4.90 -25.04
C PHE A 60 -17.57 -6.20 -25.56
N ALA A 61 -17.11 -7.08 -24.67
CA ALA A 61 -16.20 -8.15 -25.05
C ALA A 61 -16.46 -9.46 -24.27
N GLN A 62 -17.55 -10.15 -24.62
CA GLN A 62 -17.93 -11.43 -23.99
C GLN A 62 -16.89 -12.54 -24.17
N GLN A 63 -16.06 -12.49 -25.23
CA GLN A 63 -15.00 -13.48 -25.47
C GLN A 63 -13.76 -13.29 -24.56
N VAL A 64 -13.70 -12.22 -23.77
CA VAL A 64 -12.53 -11.86 -22.92
C VAL A 64 -12.63 -12.47 -21.52
N GLN A 65 -13.45 -13.52 -21.36
CA GLN A 65 -13.77 -14.12 -20.07
C GLN A 65 -12.53 -14.59 -19.30
N ALA A 66 -11.58 -15.26 -19.96
CA ALA A 66 -10.37 -15.75 -19.30
C ALA A 66 -9.50 -14.62 -18.72
N VAL A 67 -9.42 -13.47 -19.42
CA VAL A 67 -8.65 -12.31 -18.96
C VAL A 67 -9.34 -11.65 -17.77
N LEU A 68 -10.67 -11.50 -17.83
CA LEU A 68 -11.45 -10.93 -16.73
C LEU A 68 -11.46 -11.80 -15.47
N ILE A 69 -11.44 -13.13 -15.63
CA ILE A 69 -11.24 -14.07 -14.53
C ILE A 69 -9.88 -13.80 -13.89
N GLY A 70 -8.81 -13.72 -14.68
CA GLY A 70 -7.47 -13.42 -14.16
C GLY A 70 -7.37 -12.07 -13.43
N VAL A 71 -8.06 -11.03 -13.90
CA VAL A 71 -8.15 -9.74 -13.19
C VAL A 71 -8.89 -9.88 -11.86
N THR A 72 -10.01 -10.62 -11.86
CA THR A 72 -10.84 -10.83 -10.67
C THR A 72 -10.11 -11.66 -9.61
N GLU A 73 -9.40 -12.71 -10.03
CA GLU A 73 -8.58 -13.55 -9.14
C GLU A 73 -7.39 -12.79 -8.58
N ALA A 74 -6.68 -12.02 -9.40
CA ALA A 74 -5.58 -11.18 -8.94
C ALA A 74 -6.05 -10.15 -7.92
N ARG A 75 -7.21 -9.51 -8.16
CA ARG A 75 -7.86 -8.62 -7.17
C ARG A 75 -8.14 -9.37 -5.88
N ALA A 76 -8.84 -10.51 -5.96
CA ALA A 76 -9.24 -11.28 -4.79
C ALA A 76 -8.03 -11.66 -3.93
N LYS A 77 -6.94 -12.13 -4.55
CA LYS A 77 -5.68 -12.44 -3.88
C LYS A 77 -4.99 -11.22 -3.27
N ALA A 78 -5.00 -10.08 -3.95
CA ALA A 78 -4.43 -8.85 -3.40
C ALA A 78 -5.23 -8.35 -2.18
N THR A 79 -6.56 -8.45 -2.22
CA THR A 79 -7.45 -8.01 -1.13
C THR A 79 -7.54 -9.01 0.04
N SER A 80 -7.10 -10.25 -0.14
CA SER A 80 -7.07 -11.24 0.96
C SER A 80 -5.88 -11.05 1.90
N ILE A 81 -4.89 -10.25 1.51
CA ILE A 81 -3.74 -9.90 2.35
C ILE A 81 -4.11 -8.68 3.18
N GLN A 82 -4.08 -8.82 4.50
CA GLN A 82 -4.43 -7.74 5.41
C GLN A 82 -3.28 -6.74 5.54
N ALA A 83 -3.46 -5.54 4.98
CA ALA A 83 -2.45 -4.48 4.97
C ALA A 83 -2.45 -3.69 6.30
N THR A 84 -2.15 -4.37 7.41
CA THR A 84 -2.07 -3.72 8.73
C THR A 84 -0.85 -2.78 8.81
N PRO A 85 -0.82 -1.84 9.77
CA PRO A 85 0.34 -0.98 9.98
C PRO A 85 1.64 -1.77 10.19
N GLU A 86 1.58 -2.90 10.88
CA GLU A 86 2.73 -3.74 11.23
C GLU A 86 3.22 -4.61 10.06
N LEU A 87 2.48 -4.64 8.94
CA LEU A 87 2.86 -5.46 7.79
C LEU A 87 4.22 -5.03 7.22
N VAL A 88 4.57 -3.75 7.28
CA VAL A 88 5.86 -3.22 6.82
C VAL A 88 7.04 -3.70 7.68
N ASP A 89 6.78 -4.08 8.92
CA ASP A 89 7.81 -4.59 9.85
C ASP A 89 8.10 -6.08 9.63
N ASN A 90 7.29 -6.76 8.81
CA ASN A 90 7.47 -8.15 8.44
C ASN A 90 7.89 -8.26 6.96
N PRO A 91 9.20 -8.45 6.67
CA PRO A 91 9.69 -8.49 5.30
C PRO A 91 9.04 -9.56 4.43
N GLN A 92 8.71 -10.72 5.00
CA GLN A 92 8.09 -11.82 4.25
C GLN A 92 6.63 -11.49 3.90
N ALA A 93 5.86 -10.98 4.86
CA ALA A 93 4.47 -10.57 4.62
C ALA A 93 4.41 -9.37 3.66
N PHE A 94 5.31 -8.39 3.81
CA PHE A 94 5.43 -7.26 2.90
C PHE A 94 5.75 -7.71 1.47
N GLN A 95 6.68 -8.65 1.29
CA GLN A 95 6.97 -9.20 -0.03
C GLN A 95 5.76 -9.90 -0.65
N GLN A 96 4.99 -10.66 0.13
CA GLN A 96 3.76 -11.30 -0.34
C GLN A 96 2.72 -10.25 -0.77
N PHE A 97 2.53 -9.20 0.02
CA PHE A 97 1.66 -8.07 -0.33
C PHE A 97 2.09 -7.45 -1.65
N VAL A 98 3.36 -7.05 -1.79
CA VAL A 98 3.90 -6.44 -3.02
C VAL A 98 3.79 -7.38 -4.22
N GLN A 99 4.00 -8.67 -4.03
CA GLN A 99 3.84 -9.67 -5.10
C GLN A 99 2.38 -9.74 -5.57
N ALA A 100 1.41 -9.79 -4.66
CA ALA A 100 0.00 -9.78 -5.04
C ALA A 100 -0.40 -8.47 -5.77
N GLN A 101 0.12 -7.32 -5.32
CA GLN A 101 -0.11 -6.05 -6.01
C GLN A 101 0.49 -6.03 -7.42
N ARG A 102 1.64 -6.68 -7.65
CA ARG A 102 2.25 -6.84 -8.98
C ARG A 102 1.43 -7.76 -9.89
N GLU A 103 0.82 -8.80 -9.34
CA GLU A 103 -0.06 -9.70 -10.10
C GLU A 103 -1.31 -8.96 -10.61
N VAL A 104 -1.89 -8.07 -9.81
CA VAL A 104 -2.98 -7.17 -10.26
C VAL A 104 -2.51 -6.30 -11.41
N THR A 105 -1.34 -5.65 -11.28
CA THR A 105 -0.78 -4.83 -12.36
C THR A 105 -0.60 -5.64 -13.65
N GLY A 106 -0.02 -6.85 -13.55
CA GLY A 106 0.17 -7.72 -14.72
C GLY A 106 -1.15 -8.17 -15.35
N ALA A 107 -2.18 -8.44 -14.55
CA ALA A 107 -3.51 -8.79 -15.07
C ALA A 107 -4.15 -7.61 -15.81
N LEU A 108 -4.04 -6.39 -15.26
CA LEU A 108 -4.52 -5.17 -15.92
C LEU A 108 -3.75 -4.86 -17.21
N SER A 109 -2.43 -5.09 -17.25
CA SER A 109 -1.64 -4.95 -18.49
C SER A 109 -2.10 -5.92 -19.59
N ARG A 110 -2.42 -7.17 -19.24
CA ARG A 110 -2.98 -8.13 -20.20
C ARG A 110 -4.36 -7.69 -20.68
N LEU A 111 -5.20 -7.17 -19.78
CA LEU A 111 -6.50 -6.62 -20.14
C LEU A 111 -6.37 -5.47 -21.14
N LEU A 112 -5.44 -4.54 -20.90
CA LEU A 112 -5.17 -3.43 -21.82
C LEU A 112 -4.72 -3.93 -23.19
N ALA A 113 -3.82 -4.91 -23.24
CA ALA A 113 -3.38 -5.51 -24.50
C ALA A 113 -4.53 -6.17 -25.28
N VAL A 114 -5.48 -6.81 -24.58
CA VAL A 114 -6.66 -7.39 -25.24
C VAL A 114 -7.61 -6.30 -25.73
N ALA A 115 -7.79 -5.22 -24.97
CA ALA A 115 -8.66 -4.10 -25.31
C ALA A 115 -8.27 -3.40 -26.63
N GLU A 116 -6.99 -3.48 -27.05
CA GLU A 116 -6.54 -3.00 -28.36
C GLU A 116 -7.28 -3.67 -29.54
N ASN A 117 -7.79 -4.89 -29.36
CA ASN A 117 -8.58 -5.59 -30.38
C ASN A 117 -10.07 -5.21 -30.38
N TYR A 118 -10.49 -4.33 -29.45
CA TYR A 118 -11.88 -3.91 -29.29
C TYR A 118 -11.97 -2.36 -29.36
N PRO A 119 -11.94 -1.75 -30.56
CA PRO A 119 -11.92 -0.29 -30.73
C PRO A 119 -13.08 0.44 -30.02
N GLN A 120 -14.24 -0.20 -29.97
CA GLN A 120 -15.43 0.29 -29.26
C GLN A 120 -15.23 0.39 -27.75
N LEU A 121 -14.49 -0.55 -27.15
CA LEU A 121 -14.15 -0.52 -25.72
C LEU A 121 -13.12 0.58 -25.45
N LYS A 122 -12.10 0.69 -26.32
CA LYS A 122 -11.06 1.72 -26.21
C LYS A 122 -11.60 3.15 -26.32
N SER A 123 -12.72 3.33 -27.01
CA SER A 123 -13.38 4.63 -27.19
C SER A 123 -14.46 4.90 -26.13
N ASP A 124 -14.73 3.95 -25.23
CA ASP A 124 -15.69 4.15 -24.15
C ASP A 124 -15.12 5.07 -23.08
N ALA A 125 -15.90 6.07 -22.65
CA ALA A 125 -15.43 7.04 -21.67
C ALA A 125 -15.29 6.47 -20.24
N ASN A 126 -15.86 5.29 -19.97
CA ASN A 126 -15.79 4.60 -18.68
C ASN A 126 -14.73 3.50 -18.65
N PHE A 127 -14.04 3.24 -19.77
CA PHE A 127 -12.91 2.32 -19.88
C PHE A 127 -11.59 3.07 -19.74
#